data_AF-F5T1T1-F1
#
_entry.id   AF-F5T1T1-F1
#
_cell.length_a   1.000
_cell.length_b   1.000
_cell.length_c   1.000
_cell.angle_alpha   90.00
_cell.angle_beta   90.00
_cell.angle_gamma   90.00
#
_symmetry.space_group_name_H-M   'P 1'
#
loop_
_entity.id
_entity.type
_entity.pdbx_description
1 polymer ?
#
loop_
_entity_poly.entity_id
_entity_poly.type
_entity_poly.pdbx_seq_one_letter_code
_entity_poly.pdbx_strand_id
1 'polypeptide(L)'
;MAQTDIDHQLNDKTTLLANMGIGYDLINDDTSMTASYTGGGTAFTTEGIDPSPWLARAGVGATVNINDYTDITAQYDVEGREDFLNQTASVKLRLSF
;
A
#
# COMPACT_ATOMS: atom_id res chain seq x y z
N MET A 1 -11.36 6.98 2.91
CA MET A 1 -11.14 5.61 2.38
C MET A 1 -12.16 4.68 3.01
N ALA A 2 -12.81 3.83 2.22
CA ALA A 2 -13.65 2.73 2.69
C ALA A 2 -12.93 1.41 2.43
N GLN A 3 -12.92 0.50 3.42
CA GLN A 3 -12.20 -0.77 3.36
C GLN A 3 -13.03 -1.88 4.00
N THR A 4 -12.83 -3.11 3.52
CA THR A 4 -13.37 -4.35 4.08
C THR A 4 -12.22 -5.34 4.27
N ASP A 5 -12.19 -5.98 5.44
CA ASP A 5 -11.22 -6.99 5.82
C ASP A 5 -11.97 -8.30 6.15
N ILE A 6 -11.41 -9.42 5.73
CA ILE A 6 -11.97 -10.76 5.89
C ILE A 6 -10.89 -11.67 6.46
N ASP A 7 -11.19 -12.23 7.63
CA ASP A 7 -10.36 -13.24 8.28
C ASP A 7 -11.10 -14.58 8.25
N HIS A 8 -10.47 -15.61 7.70
CA HIS A 8 -11.05 -16.95 7.61
C HIS A 8 -10.12 -17.99 8.22
N GLN A 9 -10.55 -18.59 9.33
CA GLN A 9 -9.81 -19.67 9.96
C GLN A 9 -9.94 -20.96 9.13
N LEU A 10 -8.85 -21.37 8.49
CA LEU A 10 -8.80 -22.62 7.73
C LEU A 10 -8.69 -23.84 8.65
N ASN A 11 -7.96 -23.69 9.75
CA ASN A 11 -7.76 -24.69 10.79
C ASN A 11 -7.26 -24.02 12.08
N ASP A 12 -7.00 -24.81 13.12
CA ASP A 12 -6.57 -24.32 14.44
C ASP A 12 -5.27 -23.49 14.41
N LYS A 13 -4.46 -23.62 13.37
CA LYS A 13 -3.15 -22.96 13.26
C LYS A 13 -3.07 -21.92 12.15
N THR A 14 -3.98 -21.93 11.18
CA THR A 14 -3.89 -21.10 9.98
C THR A 14 -5.14 -20.27 9.76
N THR A 15 -4.94 -18.96 9.61
CA THR A 15 -5.97 -17.99 9.24
C THR A 15 -5.59 -17.34 7.92
N LEU A 16 -6.50 -17.34 6.95
CA LEU A 16 -6.37 -16.54 5.74
C LEU A 16 -6.88 -15.13 5.99
N LEU A 17 -6.19 -14.16 5.40
CA LEU A 17 -6.51 -12.75 5.46
C LEU A 17 -6.81 -12.28 4.03
N ALA A 18 -7.84 -11.47 3.86
CA ALA A 18 -8.09 -10.74 2.63
C ALA A 18 -8.56 -9.33 2.96
N ASN A 19 -8.12 -8.35 2.19
CA ASN A 19 -8.56 -6.97 2.31
C ASN A 19 -8.87 -6.37 0.95
N MET A 20 -9.83 -5.46 0.90
CA MET A 20 -10.13 -4.65 -0.28
C MET A 20 -10.65 -3.28 0.14
N GLY A 21 -10.28 -2.23 -0.61
CA GLY A 21 -10.69 -0.88 -0.29
C GLY A 21 -10.60 0.08 -1.47
N ILE A 22 -11.35 1.16 -1.36
CA ILE A 22 -11.35 2.27 -2.31
C ILE A 22 -11.27 3.60 -1.55
N GLY A 23 -10.51 4.55 -2.09
CA GLY A 23 -10.26 5.85 -1.51
C GLY A 23 -10.37 6.96 -2.54
N TYR A 24 -10.58 8.17 -2.03
CA TYR A 24 -10.50 9.41 -2.78
C TYR A 24 -9.56 10.35 -2.03
N ASP A 25 -8.56 10.89 -2.71
CA ASP A 25 -7.65 11.91 -2.18
C ASP A 25 -8.22 13.31 -2.45
N LEU A 26 -8.47 14.07 -1.38
CA LEU A 26 -9.05 15.41 -1.45
C LEU A 26 -8.00 16.52 -1.62
N ILE A 27 -6.71 16.20 -1.44
CA ILE A 27 -5.57 17.12 -1.55
C ILE A 27 -4.80 16.84 -2.85
N ASN A 28 -5.37 16.02 -3.74
CA ASN A 28 -4.73 15.62 -4.99
C ASN A 28 -4.45 16.85 -5.88
N ASP A 29 -3.22 17.33 -5.84
CA ASP A 29 -2.72 18.47 -6.59
C ASP A 29 -1.51 18.05 -7.43
N ASP A 30 -1.39 18.63 -8.63
CA ASP A 30 -0.28 18.39 -9.52
C ASP A 30 1.05 18.75 -8.84
N THR A 31 1.96 17.79 -8.82
CA THR A 31 3.32 18.09 -8.38
C THR A 31 4.00 18.92 -9.46
N SER A 32 4.70 20.00 -9.13
CA SER A 32 5.54 20.71 -10.10
C SER A 32 6.91 21.01 -9.50
N MET A 33 7.94 21.04 -10.34
CA MET A 33 9.31 21.32 -9.93
C MET A 33 9.87 22.49 -10.71
N THR A 34 10.20 23.57 -10.03
CA THR A 34 10.92 24.71 -10.60
C THR A 34 12.42 24.55 -10.39
N ALA A 35 13.20 24.64 -11.47
CA ALA A 35 14.66 24.52 -11.45
C ALA A 35 15.32 25.69 -12.18
N SER A 36 16.58 25.95 -11.85
CA SER A 36 17.43 26.96 -12.50
C SER A 36 18.86 26.44 -12.63
N TYR A 37 19.54 26.77 -13.72
CA TYR A 37 20.94 26.40 -13.92
C TYR A 37 21.87 27.20 -12.99
N THR A 38 22.84 26.52 -12.38
CA THR A 38 23.87 27.15 -11.53
C THR A 38 24.77 28.14 -12.30
N GLY A 39 24.90 27.96 -13.61
CA GLY A 39 25.62 28.89 -14.50
C GLY A 39 24.83 30.15 -14.89
N GLY A 40 23.60 30.32 -14.38
CA GLY A 40 22.71 31.43 -14.71
C GLY A 40 21.71 31.10 -15.83
N GLY A 41 20.64 31.90 -15.93
CA GLY A 41 19.53 31.71 -16.88
C GLY A 41 18.16 31.92 -16.24
N THR A 42 17.09 31.83 -17.03
CA THR A 42 15.71 31.84 -16.49
C THR A 42 15.42 30.53 -15.75
N ALA A 43 14.66 30.62 -14.67
CA ALA A 43 14.06 29.44 -14.07
C ALA A 43 13.04 28.82 -15.04
N PHE A 44 12.89 27.51 -14.98
CA PHE A 44 11.88 26.76 -15.72
C PHE A 44 11.13 25.83 -14.76
N THR A 45 9.85 25.61 -15.04
CA THR A 45 8.98 24.71 -14.28
C THR A 45 8.67 23.49 -15.12
N THR A 46 8.84 22.32 -14.54
CA THR A 46 8.42 21.04 -15.11
C THR A 46 7.22 20.54 -14.34
N GLU A 47 6.14 20.24 -15.05
CA GLU A 47 4.98 19.54 -14.48
C GLU A 47 5.40 18.11 -14.11
N GLY A 48 5.04 17.72 -12.90
CA GLY A 48 5.26 16.40 -12.34
C GLY A 48 4.10 15.48 -12.64
N ILE A 49 3.94 14.46 -11.80
CA ILE A 49 2.89 13.45 -11.95
C ILE A 49 1.56 14.09 -11.53
N ASP A 50 0.51 13.90 -12.34
CA ASP A 50 -0.90 14.16 -12.03
C ASP A 50 -1.58 12.81 -11.71
N PRO A 51 -1.48 12.32 -10.46
CA PRO A 51 -2.11 11.07 -10.09
C PRO A 51 -3.62 11.23 -10.00
N SER A 52 -4.40 10.21 -10.37
CA SER A 52 -5.84 10.23 -10.13
C SER A 52 -6.14 10.30 -8.63
N PRO A 53 -7.16 11.10 -8.23
CA PRO A 53 -7.59 11.15 -6.84
C PRO A 53 -8.23 9.83 -6.39
N TRP A 54 -8.68 8.97 -7.31
CA TRP A 54 -9.21 7.66 -6.98
C TRP A 54 -8.09 6.63 -6.81
N LEU A 55 -8.14 5.91 -5.70
CA LEU A 55 -7.21 4.81 -5.42
C LEU A 55 -7.97 3.58 -4.95
N ALA A 56 -7.50 2.41 -5.37
CA ALA A 56 -8.04 1.12 -4.95
C ALA A 56 -6.91 0.25 -4.40
N ARG A 57 -7.22 -0.53 -3.37
CA ARG A 57 -6.30 -1.51 -2.79
C ARG A 57 -6.95 -2.86 -2.64
N ALA A 58 -6.16 -3.91 -2.79
CA ALA A 58 -6.55 -5.27 -2.47
C ALA A 58 -5.35 -6.03 -1.92
N GLY A 59 -5.59 -7.00 -1.05
CA GLY A 59 -4.52 -7.81 -0.50
C GLY A 59 -4.99 -9.15 0.00
N VAL A 60 -4.06 -10.09 0.02
CA VAL A 60 -4.25 -11.44 0.53
C VAL A 60 -3.07 -11.84 1.40
N GLY A 61 -3.34 -12.63 2.43
CA GLY A 61 -2.31 -13.08 3.34
C GLY A 61 -2.71 -14.32 4.12
N ALA A 62 -1.78 -14.81 4.91
CA ALA A 62 -2.00 -15.91 5.83
C ALA A 62 -1.20 -15.69 7.11
N THR A 63 -1.84 -15.94 8.25
CA THR A 63 -1.19 -16.06 9.55
C THR A 63 -1.12 -17.53 9.94
N VAL A 64 0.07 -17.98 10.37
CA VAL A 64 0.33 -19.31 10.88
C VAL A 64 0.83 -19.20 12.32
N ASN A 65 0.11 -19.83 13.24
CA ASN A 65 0.50 -20.01 14.64
C ASN A 65 1.50 -21.17 14.67
N ILE A 66 2.76 -20.87 14.93
CA ILE A 66 3.84 -21.88 15.01
C ILE A 66 3.74 -22.62 16.34
N ASN A 67 3.47 -21.87 17.40
CA ASN A 67 3.20 -22.33 18.76
C ASN A 67 2.38 -21.26 19.48
N ASP A 68 2.01 -21.49 20.74
CA ASP A 68 1.15 -20.60 21.54
C ASP A 68 1.72 -19.18 21.74
N TYR A 69 3.00 -18.97 21.42
CA TYR A 69 3.73 -17.71 21.65
C TYR A 69 4.26 -17.08 20.37
N THR A 70 4.14 -17.74 19.21
CA THR A 70 4.80 -17.33 17.96
C THR A 70 3.88 -17.43 16.76
N ASP A 71 3.70 -16.30 16.09
CA ASP A 71 2.92 -16.21 14.87
C ASP A 71 3.76 -15.66 13.72
N ILE A 72 3.58 -16.24 12.54
CA ILE A 72 4.14 -15.74 11.29
C ILE A 72 2.99 -15.30 10.40
N THR A 73 3.06 -14.08 9.87
CA THR A 73 2.11 -13.59 8.87
C THR A 73 2.86 -13.28 7.58
N ALA A 74 2.37 -13.77 6.46
CA ALA A 74 2.81 -13.38 5.13
C ALA A 74 1.66 -12.68 4.40
N GLN A 75 1.93 -11.58 3.72
CA GLN A 75 0.92 -10.79 3.04
C GLN A 75 1.45 -10.22 1.72
N TYR A 76 0.57 -10.16 0.74
CA TYR A 76 0.79 -9.50 -0.54
C TYR A 76 -0.35 -8.52 -0.81
N ASP A 77 -0.01 -7.26 -1.00
CA ASP A 77 -0.93 -6.16 -1.25
C ASP A 77 -0.63 -5.49 -2.58
N VAL A 78 -1.69 -5.10 -3.28
CA VAL A 78 -1.66 -4.28 -4.48
C VAL A 78 -2.44 -3.00 -4.24
N GLU A 79 -1.87 -1.88 -4.61
CA GLU A 79 -2.51 -0.57 -4.57
C GLU A 79 -2.37 0.09 -5.94
N GLY A 80 -3.48 0.56 -6.49
CA GLY A 80 -3.53 1.17 -7.80
C GLY A 80 -4.21 2.54 -7.75
N ARG A 81 -3.65 3.46 -8.52
CA ARG A 81 -4.25 4.73 -8.94
C ARG A 81 -3.90 4.93 -10.42
N GLU A 82 -4.46 5.95 -11.06
CA GLU A 82 -4.12 6.23 -12.46
C GLU A 82 -2.60 6.42 -12.62
N ASP A 83 -2.03 5.73 -13.62
CA ASP A 83 -0.61 5.67 -13.95
C ASP A 83 0.35 5.22 -12.84
N PHE A 84 -0.15 4.67 -11.73
CA PHE A 84 0.68 4.13 -10.65
C PHE A 84 0.11 2.85 -10.06
N LEU A 85 0.92 1.79 -10.07
CA LEU A 85 0.64 0.51 -9.44
C LEU A 85 1.77 0.17 -8.46
N ASN A 86 1.42 -0.01 -7.20
CA ASN A 86 2.31 -0.46 -6.15
C ASN A 86 1.98 -1.91 -5.78
N GLN A 87 3.01 -2.73 -5.60
CA GLN A 87 2.90 -4.12 -5.16
C GLN A 87 3.85 -4.32 -3.99
N THR A 88 3.32 -4.78 -2.86
CA THR A 88 4.09 -4.96 -1.63
C THR A 88 3.94 -6.40 -1.15
N ALA A 89 5.07 -7.07 -0.93
CA ALA A 89 5.13 -8.36 -0.23
C ALA A 89 5.76 -8.13 1.14
N SER A 90 5.13 -8.66 2.19
CA SER A 90 5.62 -8.51 3.56
C SER A 90 5.54 -9.81 4.35
N VAL A 91 6.47 -9.95 5.30
CA VAL A 91 6.48 -11.04 6.28
C VAL A 91 6.65 -10.44 7.67
N LYS A 92 5.80 -10.84 8.61
CA LYS A 92 5.79 -10.37 9.99
C LYS A 92 5.91 -11.55 10.95
N LEU A 93 6.88 -11.49 11.85
CA LEU A 93 7.00 -12.39 12.99
C LEU A 93 6.47 -11.68 14.24
N ARG A 94 5.56 -12.30 14.98
CA ARG A 94 5.05 -11.83 16.27
C ARG A 94 5.43 -12.84 17.35
N LEU A 95 6.06 -12.34 18.41
CA LEU A 95 6.40 -13.09 19.61
C LEU A 95 5.59 -12.51 20.77
N SER A 96 4.76 -13.35 21.39
CA SER A 96 3.95 -13.01 22.57
C SER A 96 4.69 -13.53 23.80
N PHE A 97 4.99 -12.66 24.76
CA PHE A 97 5.67 -12.98 26.02
C PHE A 97 4.78 -12.72 27.23
#